data_AF-A0ABD5S606-F1
#
_entry.id   AF-A0ABD5S606-F1
#
_cell.length_a   1.000
_cell.length_b   1.000
_cell.length_c   1.000
_cell.angle_alpha   90.00
_cell.angle_beta   90.00
_cell.angle_gamma   90.00
#
_symmetry.space_group_name_H-M   'P 1'
#
loop_
_entity.id
_entity.type
_entity.pdbx_description
1 polymer ?
#
loop_
_entity_poly.entity_id
_entity_poly.type
_entity_poly.pdbx_seq_one_letter_code
_entity_poly.pdbx_strand_id
1 'polypeptide(L)'
;MARSIPTEKSEADVLEKTGQRTLQIGADNPIRISSGHRILHHDGKCSRPHGHNYEISVEVTGELTDEGWVVDKGVVTDIIDAWDHMFLVEEGDPLVDAFEESGDGDALVVLDHPPTAEVMSVLLEERMLDVFPDTVSDVSVSVRETGELCASY
;
A
#
# COMPACT_ATOMS: atom_id res chain seq x y z
N MET A 1 -34.26 5.00 -16.86
CA MET A 1 -34.93 5.74 -15.77
C MET A 1 -34.00 5.69 -14.57
N ALA A 2 -33.42 6.81 -14.16
CA ALA A 2 -32.69 6.87 -12.89
C ALA A 2 -33.70 6.62 -11.75
N ARG A 3 -33.37 5.73 -10.82
CA ARG A 3 -34.15 5.51 -9.60
C ARG A 3 -33.50 6.35 -8.50
N SER A 4 -34.24 7.31 -7.94
CA SER A 4 -33.83 8.03 -6.74
C SER A 4 -34.57 7.45 -5.53
N ILE A 5 -33.87 7.33 -4.42
CA ILE A 5 -34.48 7.09 -3.11
C ILE A 5 -34.78 8.47 -2.53
N PRO A 6 -36.04 8.79 -2.16
CA PRO A 6 -36.37 10.07 -1.54
C PRO A 6 -35.58 10.21 -0.23
N THR A 7 -34.81 11.28 -0.10
CA THR A 7 -34.08 11.59 1.15
C THR A 7 -34.61 12.92 1.66
N GLU A 8 -35.20 12.91 2.86
CA GLU A 8 -35.71 14.13 3.54
C GLU A 8 -34.61 14.89 4.29
N LYS A 9 -33.37 14.37 4.28
CA LYS A 9 -32.22 14.93 5.00
C LYS A 9 -31.30 15.65 4.03
N SER A 10 -30.70 16.76 4.49
CA SER A 10 -29.69 17.45 3.70
C SER A 10 -28.41 16.61 3.61
N GLU A 11 -27.59 16.86 2.60
CA GLU A 11 -26.30 16.20 2.39
C GLU A 11 -25.36 16.35 3.60
N ALA A 12 -25.35 17.56 4.19
CA ALA A 12 -24.62 17.87 5.42
C ALA A 12 -25.12 17.06 6.64
N ASP A 13 -26.43 16.83 6.77
CA ASP A 13 -27.00 16.02 7.86
C ASP A 13 -26.61 14.54 7.78
N VAL A 14 -26.26 14.05 6.57
CA VAL A 14 -25.83 12.66 6.36
C VAL A 14 -24.35 12.53 6.71
N LEU A 15 -23.52 13.47 6.26
CA LEU A 15 -22.08 13.50 6.53
C LEU A 15 -21.77 13.70 8.04
N GLU A 16 -22.48 14.60 8.72
CA GLU A 16 -22.33 14.79 10.18
C GLU A 16 -22.74 13.54 11.00
N LYS A 17 -23.71 12.76 10.52
CA LYS A 17 -24.19 11.55 11.20
C LYS A 17 -23.34 10.33 10.93
N THR A 18 -22.47 10.37 9.92
CA THR A 18 -21.59 9.24 9.64
C THR A 18 -20.53 9.09 10.72
N GLY A 19 -19.84 10.15 11.14
CA GLY A 19 -18.69 9.98 12.04
C GLY A 19 -17.65 9.02 11.43
N GLN A 20 -16.81 8.42 12.27
CA GLN A 20 -15.76 7.52 11.76
C GLN A 20 -16.32 6.26 11.08
N ARG A 21 -15.67 5.89 9.98
CA ARG A 21 -15.94 4.70 9.17
C ARG A 21 -14.62 4.02 8.84
N THR A 22 -14.68 2.70 8.83
CA THR A 22 -13.55 1.85 8.43
C THR A 22 -13.85 1.24 7.07
N LEU A 23 -13.01 1.55 6.10
CA LEU A 23 -13.03 1.01 4.74
C LEU A 23 -11.99 -0.09 4.63
N GLN A 24 -12.40 -1.27 4.16
CA GLN A 24 -11.51 -2.38 3.88
C GLN A 24 -11.32 -2.53 2.37
N ILE A 25 -10.08 -2.39 1.91
CA ILE A 25 -9.68 -2.51 0.52
C ILE A 25 -8.84 -3.78 0.40
N GLY A 26 -9.30 -4.72 -0.41
CA GLY A 26 -8.56 -5.96 -0.66
C GLY A 26 -8.75 -7.08 0.36
N ALA A 27 -9.69 -6.96 1.31
CA ALA A 27 -9.96 -7.99 2.31
C ALA A 27 -10.35 -9.35 1.69
N ASP A 28 -11.28 -9.36 0.74
CA ASP A 28 -11.71 -10.60 0.05
C ASP A 28 -10.91 -10.85 -1.25
N ASN A 29 -10.48 -9.79 -1.93
CA ASN A 29 -9.70 -9.87 -3.16
C ASN A 29 -8.53 -8.87 -3.09
N PRO A 30 -7.36 -9.31 -2.59
CA PRO A 30 -6.23 -8.42 -2.35
C PRO A 30 -5.71 -7.81 -3.64
N ILE A 31 -5.08 -6.65 -3.49
CA ILE A 31 -4.28 -6.03 -4.55
C ILE A 31 -3.02 -6.88 -4.71
N ARG A 32 -2.64 -7.17 -5.95
CA ARG A 32 -1.53 -8.09 -6.24
C ARG A 32 -0.48 -7.37 -7.05
N ILE A 33 0.75 -7.41 -6.56
CA ILE A 33 1.92 -6.89 -7.26
C ILE A 33 2.98 -7.99 -7.38
N SER A 34 3.82 -7.91 -8.41
CA SER A 34 4.96 -8.80 -8.62
C SER A 34 6.23 -7.99 -8.52
N SER A 35 6.99 -8.20 -7.43
CA SER A 35 8.18 -7.39 -7.18
C SER A 35 9.38 -8.27 -6.84
N GLY A 36 10.54 -7.89 -7.36
CA GLY A 36 11.80 -8.47 -6.96
C GLY A 36 12.34 -7.81 -5.69
N HIS A 37 13.13 -8.54 -4.91
CA HIS A 37 13.86 -7.95 -3.78
C HIS A 37 15.03 -8.84 -3.35
N ARG A 38 15.78 -8.36 -2.36
CA ARG A 38 16.64 -9.17 -1.49
C ARG A 38 16.83 -8.49 -0.14
N ILE A 39 17.25 -9.24 0.86
CA ILE A 39 17.61 -8.75 2.19
C ILE A 39 19.13 -8.84 2.33
N LEU A 40 19.85 -7.72 2.12
CA LEU A 40 21.31 -7.71 1.91
C LEU A 40 22.09 -8.44 3.01
N HIS A 41 21.68 -8.24 4.26
CA HIS A 41 22.38 -8.74 5.44
C HIS A 41 21.82 -10.08 5.97
N HIS A 42 21.07 -10.82 5.17
CA HIS A 42 20.47 -12.09 5.57
C HIS A 42 21.40 -13.31 5.29
N ASP A 43 21.57 -14.20 6.27
CA ASP A 43 22.46 -15.38 6.12
C ASP A 43 21.92 -16.48 5.18
N GLY A 44 20.61 -16.45 4.91
CA GLY A 44 19.90 -17.46 4.11
C GLY A 44 19.66 -17.07 2.65
N LYS A 45 18.75 -17.79 1.97
CA LYS A 45 18.45 -17.60 0.54
C LYS A 45 17.93 -16.19 0.21
N CYS A 46 17.29 -15.51 1.17
CA CYS A 46 16.72 -14.18 0.98
C CYS A 46 17.76 -13.07 0.72
N SER A 47 19.06 -13.30 0.96
CA SER A 47 20.11 -12.34 0.55
C SER A 47 20.45 -12.41 -0.94
N ARG A 48 19.94 -13.39 -1.66
CA ARG A 48 20.07 -13.47 -3.13
C ARG A 48 18.91 -12.70 -3.78
N PRO A 49 19.12 -12.07 -4.94
CA PRO A 49 18.02 -11.53 -5.74
C PRO A 49 16.97 -12.61 -6.01
N HIS A 50 15.72 -12.32 -5.68
CA HIS A 50 14.55 -13.17 -5.92
C HIS A 50 13.31 -12.27 -6.02
N GLY A 51 12.11 -12.82 -5.92
CA GLY A 51 10.90 -12.04 -5.92
C GLY A 51 9.69 -12.83 -5.46
N HIS A 52 8.63 -12.08 -5.15
CA HIS A 52 7.36 -12.62 -4.68
C HIS A 52 6.22 -12.00 -5.46
N ASN A 53 5.12 -12.74 -5.55
CA ASN A 53 3.83 -12.13 -5.76
C ASN A 53 3.34 -11.70 -4.38
N TYR A 54 3.19 -10.40 -4.17
CA TYR A 54 2.66 -9.87 -2.93
C TYR A 54 1.15 -9.75 -3.00
N GLU A 55 0.46 -10.12 -1.93
CA GLU A 55 -0.96 -9.83 -1.74
C GLU A 55 -1.09 -8.76 -0.65
N ILE A 56 -1.67 -7.62 -1.01
CA ILE A 56 -1.77 -6.43 -0.17
C ILE A 56 -3.24 -6.09 0.09
N SER A 57 -3.57 -5.85 1.35
CA SER A 57 -4.87 -5.35 1.79
C SER A 57 -4.69 -4.18 2.74
N VAL A 58 -5.62 -3.23 2.70
CA VAL A 58 -5.56 -1.98 3.45
C VAL A 58 -6.86 -1.77 4.21
N GLU A 59 -6.75 -1.40 5.48
CA GLU A 59 -7.84 -0.86 6.27
C GLU A 59 -7.59 0.64 6.49
N VAL A 60 -8.61 1.47 6.23
CA VAL A 60 -8.54 2.92 6.41
C VAL A 60 -9.69 3.37 7.28
N THR A 61 -9.40 4.04 8.39
CA THR A 61 -10.42 4.60 9.28
C THR A 61 -10.38 6.12 9.23
N GLY A 62 -11.54 6.73 8.98
CA GLY A 62 -11.67 8.19 8.90
C GLY A 62 -13.11 8.65 8.76
N GLU A 63 -13.28 9.96 8.63
CA GLU A 63 -14.56 10.59 8.30
C GLU A 63 -14.74 10.70 6.77
N LEU A 64 -15.99 10.84 6.32
CA LEU A 64 -16.26 11.07 4.91
C LEU A 64 -15.81 12.48 4.50
N THR A 65 -15.16 12.58 3.35
CA THR A 65 -14.92 13.86 2.67
C THR A 65 -16.24 14.44 2.12
N ASP A 66 -16.20 15.69 1.64
CA ASP A 66 -17.33 16.32 0.95
C ASP A 66 -17.78 15.53 -0.31
N GLU A 67 -16.90 14.70 -0.87
CA GLU A 67 -17.19 13.82 -2.00
C GLU A 67 -17.81 12.47 -1.58
N GLY A 68 -17.93 12.22 -0.27
CA GLY A 68 -18.63 11.06 0.30
C GLY A 68 -17.78 9.80 0.47
N TRP A 69 -16.45 9.91 0.43
CA TRP A 69 -15.53 8.78 0.61
C TRP A 69 -14.68 8.96 1.88
N VAL A 70 -14.24 7.87 2.51
CA VAL A 70 -13.15 7.94 3.49
C VAL A 70 -11.83 8.23 2.75
N VAL A 71 -11.59 7.47 1.68
CA VAL A 71 -10.51 7.69 0.72
C VAL A 71 -10.94 7.12 -0.64
N ASP A 72 -10.43 7.68 -1.74
CA ASP A 72 -10.59 7.09 -3.07
C ASP A 72 -9.72 5.82 -3.19
N LYS A 73 -10.33 4.69 -3.54
CA LYS A 73 -9.62 3.43 -3.78
C LYS A 73 -8.53 3.56 -4.85
N GLY A 74 -8.74 4.41 -5.86
CA GLY A 74 -7.75 4.65 -6.92
C GLY A 74 -6.42 5.13 -6.37
N VAL A 75 -6.44 6.04 -5.39
CA VAL A 75 -5.23 6.55 -4.71
C VAL A 75 -4.49 5.42 -3.99
N VAL A 76 -5.23 4.53 -3.32
CA VAL A 76 -4.63 3.36 -2.64
C VAL A 76 -3.96 2.42 -3.62
N THR A 77 -4.62 2.17 -4.75
CA THR A 77 -4.08 1.33 -5.83
C THR A 77 -2.85 1.97 -6.47
N ASP A 78 -2.86 3.27 -6.77
CA ASP A 78 -1.71 3.97 -7.37
C ASP A 78 -0.47 3.95 -6.46
N ILE A 79 -0.65 4.06 -5.13
CA ILE A 79 0.44 3.95 -4.16
C ILE A 79 1.06 2.55 -4.18
N ILE A 80 0.23 1.50 -4.23
CA ILE A 80 0.69 0.11 -4.23
C ILE A 80 1.32 -0.27 -5.58
N ASP A 81 0.71 0.14 -6.69
CA ASP A 81 1.16 -0.16 -8.05
C ASP A 81 2.51 0.50 -8.37
N ALA A 82 2.91 1.54 -7.62
CA ALA A 82 4.25 2.12 -7.70
C ALA A 82 5.36 1.12 -7.33
N TRP A 83 5.03 0.00 -6.69
CA TRP A 83 5.97 -1.10 -6.40
C TRP A 83 5.77 -2.33 -7.31
N ASP A 84 4.78 -2.32 -8.19
CA ASP A 84 4.56 -3.42 -9.14
C ASP A 84 5.61 -3.43 -10.25
N HIS A 85 6.10 -4.63 -10.60
CA HIS A 85 7.20 -4.84 -11.54
C HIS A 85 8.52 -4.14 -11.16
N MET A 86 8.65 -3.70 -9.91
CA MET A 86 9.87 -3.06 -9.39
C MET A 86 10.77 -4.07 -8.68
N PHE A 87 12.04 -3.71 -8.53
CA PHE A 87 12.99 -4.41 -7.67
C PHE A 87 13.31 -3.56 -6.43
N LEU A 88 12.98 -4.05 -5.24
CA LEU A 88 13.13 -3.34 -3.97
C LEU A 88 14.46 -3.70 -3.31
N VAL A 89 15.21 -2.69 -2.89
CA VAL A 89 16.48 -2.84 -2.17
C VAL A 89 16.58 -1.84 -1.03
N GLU A 90 17.41 -2.13 -0.04
CA GLU A 90 17.78 -1.15 0.98
C GLU A 90 18.89 -0.22 0.49
N GLU A 91 18.95 1.00 1.04
CA GLU A 91 20.02 1.95 0.80
C GLU A 91 21.40 1.31 1.09
N GLY A 92 22.36 1.56 0.20
CA GLY A 92 23.70 0.98 0.30
C GLY A 92 23.82 -0.44 -0.28
N ASP A 93 22.75 -0.99 -0.84
CA ASP A 93 22.80 -2.24 -1.58
C ASP A 93 23.59 -2.07 -2.91
N PRO A 94 24.61 -2.90 -3.19
CA PRO A 94 25.39 -2.81 -4.44
C PRO A 94 24.60 -2.98 -5.75
N LEU A 95 23.35 -3.45 -5.69
CA LEU A 95 22.47 -3.51 -6.87
C LEU A 95 21.96 -2.15 -7.29
N VAL A 96 21.97 -1.15 -6.41
CA VAL A 96 21.64 0.24 -6.77
C VAL A 96 22.54 0.69 -7.92
N ASP A 97 23.86 0.66 -7.69
CA ASP A 97 24.85 1.00 -8.72
C ASP A 97 24.73 0.09 -9.95
N ALA A 98 24.48 -1.21 -9.75
CA ALA A 98 24.41 -2.16 -10.86
C ALA A 98 23.23 -1.92 -11.82
N PHE A 99 22.06 -1.54 -11.31
CA PHE A 99 20.91 -1.17 -12.14
C PHE A 99 21.10 0.20 -12.80
N GLU A 100 21.73 1.16 -12.11
CA GLU A 100 22.08 2.45 -12.72
C GLU A 100 23.05 2.24 -13.89
N GLU A 101 24.08 1.42 -13.73
CA GLU A 101 25.07 1.10 -14.76
C GLU A 101 24.46 0.33 -15.95
N SER A 102 23.44 -0.50 -15.72
CA SER A 102 22.74 -1.21 -16.81
C SER A 102 21.74 -0.33 -17.56
N GLY A 103 21.42 0.85 -17.02
CA GLY A 103 20.39 1.74 -17.55
C GLY A 103 18.97 1.36 -17.14
N ASP A 104 18.82 0.48 -16.15
CA ASP A 104 17.53 0.00 -15.61
C ASP A 104 17.20 0.63 -14.24
N GLY A 105 17.86 1.75 -13.88
CA GLY A 105 17.68 2.40 -12.57
C GLY A 105 16.24 2.85 -12.29
N ASP A 106 15.43 3.06 -13.33
CA ASP A 106 13.99 3.36 -13.21
C ASP A 106 13.13 2.15 -12.82
N ALA A 107 13.71 0.95 -12.74
CA ALA A 107 13.08 -0.27 -12.24
C ALA A 107 13.38 -0.54 -10.75
N LEU A 108 14.10 0.35 -10.06
CA LEU A 108 14.42 0.22 -8.63
C LEU A 108 13.52 1.06 -7.73
N VAL A 109 13.20 0.48 -6.57
CA VAL A 109 12.71 1.20 -5.39
C VAL A 109 13.74 1.02 -4.29
N VAL A 110 14.38 2.11 -3.89
CA VAL A 110 15.39 2.13 -2.82
C VAL A 110 14.72 2.58 -1.53
N LEU A 111 14.79 1.75 -0.49
CA LEU A 111 14.21 1.99 0.83
C LEU A 111 15.32 2.29 1.84
N ASP A 112 15.03 3.09 2.86
CA ASP A 112 15.98 3.35 3.96
C ASP A 112 16.18 2.13 4.88
N HIS A 113 15.42 1.06 4.64
CA HIS A 113 15.33 -0.15 5.46
C HIS A 113 15.27 -1.43 4.59
N PRO A 114 15.64 -2.61 5.13
CA PRO A 114 15.52 -3.88 4.42
C PRO A 114 14.09 -4.12 3.88
N PRO A 115 13.92 -4.53 2.62
CA PRO A 115 12.60 -4.71 2.00
C PRO A 115 11.92 -6.02 2.45
N THR A 116 11.69 -6.18 3.75
CA THR A 116 10.90 -7.29 4.31
C THR A 116 9.40 -6.96 4.26
N ALA A 117 8.54 -7.97 4.32
CA ALA A 117 7.09 -7.75 4.36
C ALA A 117 6.65 -6.82 5.51
N GLU A 118 7.29 -6.91 6.68
CA GLU A 118 7.01 -6.04 7.84
C GLU A 118 7.42 -4.58 7.61
N VAL A 119 8.58 -4.34 7.00
CA VAL A 119 9.02 -2.97 6.66
C VAL A 119 8.14 -2.40 5.56
N MET A 120 7.85 -3.21 4.54
CA MET A 120 6.98 -2.84 3.43
C MET A 120 5.58 -2.42 3.91
N SER A 121 4.99 -3.11 4.89
CA SER A 121 3.68 -2.71 5.43
C SER A 121 3.73 -1.33 6.09
N VAL A 122 4.76 -1.06 6.91
CA VAL A 122 4.89 0.24 7.60
C VAL A 122 5.12 1.38 6.60
N LEU A 123 5.99 1.18 5.62
CA LEU A 123 6.27 2.22 4.62
C LEU A 123 5.04 2.53 3.74
N LEU A 124 4.21 1.53 3.44
CA LEU A 124 2.93 1.76 2.76
C LEU A 124 1.95 2.53 3.66
N GLU A 125 1.87 2.22 4.96
CA GLU A 125 1.04 2.96 5.92
C GLU A 125 1.46 4.43 5.99
N GLU A 126 2.75 4.70 6.19
CA GLU A 126 3.32 6.04 6.24
C GLU A 126 3.05 6.80 4.94
N ARG A 127 3.31 6.16 3.79
CA ARG A 127 3.06 6.78 2.49
C ARG A 127 1.59 7.10 2.26
N MET A 128 0.69 6.25 2.72
CA MET A 128 -0.75 6.47 2.64
C MET A 128 -1.18 7.63 3.53
N LEU A 129 -0.73 7.68 4.78
CA LEU A 129 -1.02 8.79 5.69
C LEU A 129 -0.51 10.14 5.17
N ASP A 130 0.64 10.16 4.49
CA ASP A 130 1.18 11.38 3.85
C ASP A 130 0.35 11.90 2.67
N VAL A 131 -0.41 11.02 2.01
CA VAL A 131 -1.17 11.32 0.78
C VAL A 131 -2.66 11.49 1.05
N PHE A 132 -3.19 10.79 2.06
CA PHE A 132 -4.61 10.77 2.39
C PHE A 132 -5.07 12.10 3.01
N PRO A 133 -6.37 12.43 2.92
CA PRO A 133 -6.91 13.63 3.53
C PRO A 133 -6.81 13.59 5.06
N ASP A 134 -6.73 14.76 5.70
CA ASP A 134 -6.69 14.92 7.16
C ASP A 134 -7.89 14.30 7.91
N THR A 135 -8.96 13.93 7.18
CA THR A 135 -10.12 13.20 7.72
C THR A 135 -9.81 11.75 8.04
N VAL A 136 -8.71 11.19 7.52
CA VAL A 136 -8.22 9.85 7.87
C VAL A 136 -7.46 9.92 9.20
N SER A 137 -7.87 9.07 10.14
CA SER A 137 -7.25 8.99 11.47
C SER A 137 -6.31 7.81 11.64
N ASP A 138 -6.49 6.76 10.83
CA ASP A 138 -5.73 5.52 10.96
C ASP A 138 -5.69 4.80 9.61
N VAL A 139 -4.53 4.23 9.29
CA VAL A 139 -4.30 3.40 8.11
C VAL A 139 -3.52 2.19 8.56
N SER A 140 -3.86 1.05 7.98
CA SER A 140 -3.25 -0.19 8.38
C SER A 140 -3.14 -1.13 7.18
N VAL A 141 -1.93 -1.64 6.92
CA VAL A 141 -1.59 -2.39 5.70
C VAL A 141 -1.10 -3.78 6.05
N SER A 142 -1.65 -4.80 5.39
CA SER A 142 -1.14 -6.16 5.44
C SER A 142 -0.45 -6.50 4.13
N VAL A 143 0.78 -7.03 4.22
CA VAL A 143 1.60 -7.47 3.10
C VAL A 143 1.88 -8.96 3.26
N ARG A 144 1.54 -9.75 2.24
CA ARG A 144 1.79 -11.21 2.23
C ARG A 144 2.67 -11.58 1.06
N GLU A 145 3.75 -12.30 1.35
CA GLU A 145 4.50 -13.05 0.34
C GLU A 145 3.72 -14.32 0.02
N THR A 146 3.29 -14.52 -1.22
CA THR A 146 2.39 -15.62 -1.58
C THR A 146 2.90 -16.98 -1.07
N GLY A 147 2.21 -17.56 -0.08
CA GLY A 147 2.37 -18.94 0.38
C GLY A 147 3.40 -19.20 1.48
N GLU A 148 4.20 -18.21 1.90
CA GLU A 148 5.28 -18.44 2.89
C GLU A 148 5.15 -17.56 4.14
N LEU A 149 4.90 -16.25 4.00
CA LEU A 149 4.94 -15.30 5.12
C LEU A 149 3.89 -14.17 4.97
N CYS A 150 3.43 -13.66 6.12
CA CYS A 150 2.42 -12.61 6.21
C CYS A 150 2.81 -11.65 7.34
N ALA A 151 2.96 -10.37 7.01
CA ALA A 151 3.02 -9.28 7.98
C ALA A 151 1.63 -8.64 8.08
N SER A 152 1.12 -8.52 9.30
CA SER A 152 -0.10 -7.78 9.63
C SER A 152 0.04 -7.19 11.03
N TYR A 153 -0.68 -6.11 11.26
CA TYR A 153 -0.94 -5.50 12.56
C TYR A 153 -2.00 -6.29 13.35
#